data_AF-A0A836L717-F1
#
_entry.id   AF-A0A836L717-F1
#
_cell.length_a   1.000
_cell.length_b   1.000
_cell.length_c   1.000
_cell.angle_alpha   90.00
_cell.angle_beta   90.00
_cell.angle_gamma   90.00
#
_symmetry.space_group_name_H-M   'P 1'
#
loop_
_entity.id
_entity.type
_entity.pdbx_description
1 polymer ?
#
loop_
_entity_poly.entity_id
_entity_poly.type
_entity_poly.pdbx_seq_one_letter_code
_entity_poly.pdbx_strand_id
1 'polypeptide(L)'
;MSIDAGLCSRYVVFLDIDGVLLPVPKFTFGGGDLSSDCTQRLKRLITALGGRERVTIVLSSTWRNHPDMVARLNTFIQSEARDGIPVVTDGTPNGTVLVSSVTYYADDPSEQRLIRDRVDEVYRWLRTHVTEHPEAIGGRWLAIDDMKLDADERMRGHFLHTQTDTGLTDADVDTACAIIASHPSPEAAYAAAVAALADPALKQEEIEIHKVLQSRLEAQLAATTAELAEAQGKVAALSADKKDLMKELAEMQRSLEDMRYRLAVHDFSKRHPSLAAAVELAGTKTGAERRDMDAAIRFFVTLLMDRKELQKKMRSTAKRAHRGVS
;
A
#
# COMPACT_ATOMS: atom_id res chain seq x y z
N MET A 1 -12.43 11.19 30.98
CA MET A 1 -12.83 11.63 29.62
C MET A 1 -14.33 11.90 29.70
N SER A 2 -14.82 13.01 29.14
CA SER A 2 -16.26 13.30 29.08
C SER A 2 -16.78 13.05 27.67
N ILE A 3 -18.01 12.55 27.56
CA ILE A 3 -18.69 12.37 26.28
C ILE A 3 -19.27 13.71 25.82
N ASP A 4 -19.08 14.05 24.56
CA ASP A 4 -19.78 15.18 23.93
C ASP A 4 -21.21 14.75 23.55
N ALA A 5 -22.20 15.34 24.21
CA ALA A 5 -23.61 15.08 23.94
C ALA A 5 -24.02 15.44 22.51
N GLY A 6 -23.33 16.38 21.86
CA GLY A 6 -23.59 16.76 20.47
C GLY A 6 -23.40 15.60 19.50
N LEU A 7 -22.44 14.71 19.76
CA LEU A 7 -22.16 13.54 18.93
C LEU A 7 -23.30 12.52 18.94
N CYS A 8 -24.02 12.40 20.06
CA CYS A 8 -25.14 11.46 20.22
C CYS A 8 -26.36 11.76 19.32
N SER A 9 -26.37 12.91 18.64
CA SER A 9 -27.38 13.23 17.62
C SER A 9 -27.03 12.72 16.21
N ARG A 10 -25.85 12.11 16.04
CA ARG A 10 -25.38 11.50 14.79
C ARG A 10 -25.82 10.03 14.70
N TYR A 11 -25.37 9.37 13.64
CA TYR A 11 -25.47 7.93 13.42
C TYR A 11 -24.14 7.37 12.89
N VAL A 12 -23.88 6.11 13.22
CA VAL A 12 -22.83 5.32 12.57
C VAL A 12 -23.46 4.30 11.63
N VAL A 13 -22.97 4.24 10.39
CA VAL A 13 -23.35 3.21 9.42
C VAL A 13 -22.17 2.28 9.19
N PHE A 14 -22.31 1.01 9.57
CA PHE A 14 -21.38 -0.04 9.19
C PHE A 14 -21.75 -0.53 7.80
N LEU A 15 -20.83 -0.41 6.85
CA LEU A 15 -21.11 -0.63 5.44
C LEU A 15 -20.24 -1.76 4.89
N ASP A 16 -20.89 -2.83 4.44
CA ASP A 16 -20.30 -3.71 3.45
C ASP A 16 -20.41 -3.10 2.04
N ILE A 17 -19.53 -3.53 1.14
CA ILE A 17 -19.48 -3.03 -0.24
C ILE A 17 -19.99 -4.11 -1.19
N ASP A 18 -19.52 -5.34 -1.01
CA ASP A 18 -19.90 -6.47 -1.83
C ASP A 18 -21.37 -6.81 -1.53
N GLY A 19 -22.19 -6.90 -2.56
CA GLY A 19 -23.62 -7.15 -2.38
C GLY A 19 -24.44 -5.99 -1.80
N VAL A 20 -23.83 -4.82 -1.55
CA VAL A 20 -24.53 -3.59 -1.14
C VAL A 20 -24.41 -2.50 -2.21
N LEU A 21 -23.19 -2.01 -2.45
CA LEU A 21 -22.89 -1.02 -3.49
C LEU A 21 -22.30 -1.64 -4.75
N LEU A 22 -21.80 -2.87 -4.61
CA LEU A 22 -21.25 -3.69 -5.67
C LEU A 22 -22.11 -4.95 -5.80
N PRO A 23 -23.23 -4.92 -6.54
CA PRO A 23 -23.99 -6.14 -6.81
C PRO A 23 -23.07 -7.19 -7.43
N VAL A 24 -23.00 -8.37 -6.83
CA VAL A 24 -22.13 -9.47 -7.28
C VAL A 24 -23.01 -10.56 -7.88
N PRO A 25 -23.11 -10.65 -9.23
CA PRO A 25 -23.77 -11.78 -9.87
C PRO A 25 -23.12 -13.08 -9.42
N LYS A 26 -23.95 -14.12 -9.21
CA LYS A 26 -23.54 -15.45 -8.69
C LYS A 26 -22.37 -16.13 -9.43
N PHE A 27 -21.97 -15.62 -10.60
CA PHE A 27 -20.93 -16.20 -11.44
C PHE A 27 -19.66 -15.33 -11.57
N THR A 28 -19.61 -14.14 -10.98
CA THR A 28 -18.47 -13.21 -11.10
C THR A 28 -18.03 -12.69 -9.73
N PHE A 29 -17.46 -13.56 -8.91
CA PHE A 29 -16.91 -13.14 -7.61
C PHE A 29 -15.77 -12.11 -7.80
N GLY A 30 -15.90 -10.95 -7.17
CA GLY A 30 -14.82 -9.99 -6.94
C GLY A 30 -14.39 -9.09 -8.11
N GLY A 31 -15.14 -9.05 -9.21
CA GLY A 31 -14.75 -8.33 -10.44
C GLY A 31 -15.70 -7.25 -10.94
N GLY A 32 -16.69 -6.83 -10.14
CA GLY A 32 -17.74 -5.89 -10.57
C GLY A 32 -17.34 -4.41 -10.56
N ASP A 33 -18.25 -3.59 -11.09
CA ASP A 33 -18.24 -2.13 -10.96
C ASP A 33 -19.26 -1.67 -9.93
N LEU A 34 -18.90 -0.65 -9.14
CA LEU A 34 -19.79 -0.01 -8.19
C LEU A 34 -21.04 0.51 -8.91
N SER A 35 -22.21 0.33 -8.30
CA SER A 35 -23.49 0.73 -8.87
C SER A 35 -23.84 2.17 -8.49
N SER A 36 -24.04 3.01 -9.52
CA SER A 36 -24.54 4.38 -9.33
C SER A 36 -25.92 4.37 -8.65
N ASP A 37 -26.82 3.46 -9.06
CA ASP A 37 -28.16 3.35 -8.49
C ASP A 37 -28.12 2.99 -6.99
N CYS A 38 -27.30 2.02 -6.60
CA CYS A 38 -27.11 1.66 -5.18
C CYS A 38 -26.54 2.84 -4.39
N THR A 39 -25.62 3.60 -5.00
CA THR A 39 -25.03 4.80 -4.39
C THR A 39 -26.05 5.93 -4.21
N GLN A 40 -26.96 6.14 -5.17
CA GLN A 40 -28.06 7.12 -5.00
C GLN A 40 -29.03 6.71 -3.90
N ARG A 41 -29.28 5.40 -3.73
CA ARG A 41 -30.10 4.87 -2.62
C ARG A 41 -29.42 5.06 -1.28
N LEU A 42 -28.12 4.80 -1.19
CA LEU A 42 -27.34 5.10 0.01
C LEU A 42 -27.41 6.59 0.33
N LYS A 43 -27.27 7.48 -0.67
CA LYS A 43 -27.44 8.93 -0.48
C LYS A 43 -28.81 9.30 0.08
N ARG A 44 -29.88 8.68 -0.39
CA ARG A 44 -31.24 8.88 0.15
C ARG A 44 -31.33 8.46 1.61
N LEU A 45 -30.75 7.31 1.97
CA LEU A 45 -30.67 6.85 3.35
C LEU A 45 -29.88 7.82 4.25
N ILE A 46 -28.70 8.27 3.81
CA ILE A 46 -27.88 9.27 4.52
C ILE A 46 -28.65 10.58 4.71
N THR A 47 -29.45 10.98 3.71
CA THR A 47 -30.33 12.16 3.82
C THR A 47 -31.40 11.95 4.90
N ALA A 48 -32.04 10.78 4.96
CA ALA A 48 -33.01 10.43 5.99
C ALA A 48 -32.40 10.39 7.40
N LEU A 49 -31.11 10.07 7.51
CA LEU A 49 -30.33 10.12 8.76
C LEU A 49 -29.92 11.54 9.20
N GLY A 50 -30.35 12.59 8.48
CA GLY A 50 -30.03 13.98 8.79
C GLY A 50 -28.89 14.58 7.97
N GLY A 51 -28.44 13.89 6.92
CA GLY A 51 -27.40 14.35 5.99
C GLY A 51 -25.98 13.95 6.40
N ARG A 52 -25.02 14.20 5.49
CA ARG A 52 -23.62 13.73 5.65
C ARG A 52 -22.94 14.14 6.94
N GLU A 53 -23.25 15.33 7.46
CA GLU A 53 -22.62 15.85 8.70
C GLU A 53 -23.14 15.13 9.96
N ARG A 54 -24.23 14.38 9.83
CA ARG A 54 -24.84 13.58 10.90
C ARG A 54 -24.52 12.10 10.80
N VAL A 55 -23.73 11.67 9.80
CA VAL A 55 -23.42 10.26 9.60
C VAL A 55 -21.90 10.04 9.52
N THR A 56 -21.43 9.01 10.22
CA THR A 56 -20.11 8.42 9.98
C THR A 56 -20.29 7.09 9.28
N ILE A 57 -19.57 6.84 8.19
CA ILE A 57 -19.51 5.52 7.56
C ILE A 57 -18.24 4.81 8.03
N VAL A 58 -18.42 3.60 8.55
CA VAL A 58 -17.36 2.70 8.99
C VAL A 58 -17.41 1.47 8.09
N LEU A 59 -16.33 1.14 7.39
CA LEU A 59 -16.35 -0.06 6.55
C LEU A 59 -16.29 -1.33 7.39
N SER A 60 -17.26 -2.21 7.18
CA SER A 60 -17.20 -3.58 7.63
C SER A 60 -16.69 -4.53 6.54
N SER A 61 -16.70 -4.10 5.26
CA SER A 61 -16.12 -4.85 4.13
C SER A 61 -14.62 -5.09 4.24
N THR A 62 -14.14 -6.14 3.59
CA THR A 62 -12.70 -6.42 3.41
C THR A 62 -11.96 -5.30 2.69
N TRP A 63 -12.66 -4.44 1.93
CA TRP A 63 -12.09 -3.25 1.26
C TRP A 63 -11.33 -2.33 2.22
N ARG A 64 -11.71 -2.28 3.51
CA ARG A 64 -11.04 -1.47 4.53
C ARG A 64 -9.55 -1.82 4.72
N ASN A 65 -9.14 -3.03 4.33
CA ASN A 65 -7.75 -3.49 4.42
C ASN A 65 -6.89 -3.04 3.22
N HIS A 66 -7.50 -2.41 2.22
CA HIS A 66 -6.85 -2.04 0.96
C HIS A 66 -7.05 -0.54 0.70
N PRO A 67 -6.05 0.32 1.02
CA PRO A 67 -6.17 1.76 0.84
C PRO A 67 -6.62 2.20 -0.57
N ASP A 68 -6.16 1.49 -1.61
CA ASP A 68 -6.54 1.75 -3.00
C ASP A 68 -8.03 1.48 -3.26
N MET A 69 -8.62 0.47 -2.60
CA MET A 69 -10.04 0.16 -2.70
C MET A 69 -10.89 1.20 -1.95
N VAL A 70 -10.44 1.65 -0.79
CA VAL A 70 -11.08 2.77 -0.06
C VAL A 70 -11.02 4.06 -0.89
N ALA A 71 -9.88 4.34 -1.53
CA ALA A 71 -9.72 5.49 -2.42
C ALA A 71 -10.63 5.39 -3.66
N ARG A 72 -10.73 4.20 -4.26
CA ARG A 72 -11.68 3.91 -5.36
C ARG A 72 -13.11 4.17 -4.94
N LEU A 73 -13.53 3.65 -3.77
CA LEU A 73 -14.87 3.84 -3.22
C LEU A 73 -15.17 5.33 -3.00
N ASN A 74 -14.28 6.05 -2.32
CA ASN A 74 -14.47 7.48 -2.04
C ASN A 74 -14.53 8.32 -3.32
N THR A 75 -13.69 8.02 -4.31
CA THR A 75 -13.73 8.68 -5.62
C THR A 75 -15.06 8.44 -6.31
N PHE A 76 -15.54 7.20 -6.30
CA PHE A 76 -16.83 6.83 -6.89
C PHE A 76 -17.99 7.53 -6.19
N ILE A 77 -18.06 7.47 -4.85
CA ILE A 77 -19.07 8.17 -4.04
C ILE A 77 -19.09 9.66 -4.35
N GLN A 78 -17.92 10.32 -4.42
CA GLN A 78 -17.83 11.74 -4.75
C GLN A 78 -18.34 12.04 -6.16
N SER A 79 -18.06 11.17 -7.13
CA SER A 79 -18.54 11.35 -8.50
C SER A 79 -20.06 11.21 -8.64
N GLU A 80 -20.63 10.19 -7.99
CA GLU A 80 -22.05 9.83 -8.13
C GLU A 80 -22.95 10.60 -7.16
N ALA A 81 -22.58 10.64 -5.88
CA ALA A 81 -23.40 11.26 -4.84
C ALA A 81 -23.06 12.73 -4.58
N ARG A 82 -21.94 13.25 -5.12
CA ARG A 82 -21.36 14.56 -4.79
C ARG A 82 -21.16 14.67 -3.28
N ASP A 83 -21.60 15.78 -2.70
CA ASP A 83 -21.56 16.02 -1.26
C ASP A 83 -22.73 15.39 -0.48
N GLY A 84 -23.40 14.37 -1.03
CA GLY A 84 -24.55 13.73 -0.39
C GLY A 84 -24.21 12.63 0.63
N ILE A 85 -23.02 12.04 0.53
CA ILE A 85 -22.55 10.92 1.36
C ILE A 85 -21.21 11.33 1.98
N PRO A 86 -20.97 11.11 3.29
CA PRO A 86 -19.68 11.39 3.89
C PRO A 86 -18.61 10.47 3.30
N VAL A 87 -17.39 10.97 3.18
CA VAL A 87 -16.25 10.11 2.81
C VAL A 87 -16.01 9.07 3.89
N VAL A 88 -15.66 7.88 3.46
CA VAL A 88 -15.23 6.80 4.35
C VAL A 88 -13.83 7.11 4.84
N THR A 89 -13.67 7.20 6.16
CA THR A 89 -12.37 7.42 6.81
C THR A 89 -12.00 6.37 7.82
N ASP A 90 -12.91 5.43 8.11
CA ASP A 90 -12.72 4.44 9.16
C ASP A 90 -13.21 3.04 8.71
N GLY A 91 -12.77 2.03 9.43
CA GLY A 91 -13.13 0.64 9.23
C GLY A 91 -13.12 -0.14 10.53
N THR A 92 -13.95 -1.17 10.59
CA THR A 92 -13.90 -2.13 11.69
C THR A 92 -12.52 -2.79 11.77
N PRO A 93 -12.08 -3.23 12.97
CA PRO A 93 -10.80 -3.91 13.12
C PRO A 93 -10.67 -5.10 12.15
N ASN A 94 -9.46 -5.35 11.64
CA ASN A 94 -9.22 -6.52 10.81
C ASN A 94 -9.11 -7.78 11.69
N GLY A 95 -10.11 -8.65 11.58
CA GLY A 95 -10.16 -9.94 12.23
C GLY A 95 -10.59 -9.88 13.69
N THR A 96 -10.94 -11.05 14.19
CA THR A 96 -11.38 -11.23 15.58
C THR A 96 -10.20 -11.49 16.52
N VAL A 97 -10.09 -10.65 17.55
CA VAL A 97 -9.16 -10.83 18.67
C VAL A 97 -9.80 -11.74 19.73
N LEU A 98 -11.04 -11.42 20.09
CA LEU A 98 -11.91 -12.24 20.94
C LEU A 98 -12.98 -12.82 20.02
N VAL A 99 -13.18 -14.14 20.11
CA VAL A 99 -14.12 -14.89 19.27
C VAL A 99 -15.28 -15.33 20.13
N SER A 100 -16.49 -14.89 19.77
CA SER A 100 -17.71 -15.32 20.45
C SER A 100 -18.04 -16.79 20.15
N SER A 101 -18.59 -17.49 21.14
CA SER A 101 -19.18 -18.81 20.91
C SER A 101 -20.60 -18.61 20.39
N VAL A 102 -20.90 -19.21 19.24
CA VAL A 102 -22.21 -19.09 18.56
C VAL A 102 -22.75 -20.46 18.18
N THR A 103 -24.07 -20.58 18.02
CA THR A 103 -24.76 -21.85 17.77
C THR A 103 -25.56 -21.89 16.47
N TYR A 104 -25.66 -20.76 15.76
CA TYR A 104 -26.32 -20.70 14.44
C TYR A 104 -25.46 -21.35 13.34
N TYR A 105 -26.09 -21.78 12.25
CA TYR A 105 -25.44 -22.42 11.10
C TYR A 105 -24.50 -23.59 11.47
N ALA A 106 -24.91 -24.45 12.41
CA ALA A 106 -24.10 -25.60 12.84
C ALA A 106 -23.68 -26.53 11.68
N ASP A 107 -24.49 -26.59 10.62
CA ASP A 107 -24.23 -27.38 9.42
C ASP A 107 -23.35 -26.66 8.38
N ASP A 108 -23.06 -25.36 8.56
CA ASP A 108 -22.16 -24.57 7.72
C ASP A 108 -21.17 -23.75 8.58
N PRO A 109 -20.10 -24.38 9.06
CA PRO A 109 -19.10 -23.73 9.91
C PRO A 109 -18.37 -22.56 9.24
N SER A 110 -18.34 -22.53 7.90
CA SER A 110 -17.69 -21.47 7.14
C SER A 110 -18.54 -20.20 7.18
N GLU A 111 -19.82 -20.32 6.85
CA GLU A 111 -20.78 -19.21 6.94
C GLU A 111 -20.94 -18.73 8.39
N GLN A 112 -21.05 -19.67 9.33
CA GLN A 112 -21.09 -19.38 10.77
C GLN A 112 -19.90 -18.52 11.19
N ARG A 113 -18.69 -18.91 10.76
CA ARG A 113 -17.46 -18.16 11.06
C ARG A 113 -17.50 -16.75 10.46
N LEU A 114 -17.87 -16.61 9.19
CA LEU A 114 -17.89 -15.31 8.52
C LEU A 114 -18.86 -14.36 9.21
N ILE A 115 -20.09 -14.82 9.50
CA ILE A 115 -21.10 -14.01 10.18
C ILE A 115 -20.64 -13.64 11.59
N ARG A 116 -20.17 -14.62 12.37
CA ARG A 116 -19.63 -14.37 13.71
C ARG A 116 -18.51 -13.34 13.68
N ASP A 117 -17.53 -13.52 12.79
CA ASP A 117 -16.36 -12.66 12.72
C ASP A 117 -16.79 -11.22 12.38
N ARG A 118 -17.73 -11.04 11.45
CA ARG A 118 -18.31 -9.75 11.10
C ARG A 118 -19.04 -9.07 12.27
N VAL A 119 -19.89 -9.82 12.99
CA VAL A 119 -20.62 -9.29 14.15
C VAL A 119 -19.65 -8.92 15.28
N ASP A 120 -18.64 -9.75 15.54
CA ASP A 120 -17.61 -9.47 16.56
C ASP A 120 -16.76 -8.25 16.20
N GLU A 121 -16.48 -8.01 14.92
CA GLU A 121 -15.79 -6.81 14.43
C GLU A 121 -16.60 -5.53 14.68
N VAL A 122 -17.90 -5.54 14.34
CA VAL A 122 -18.82 -4.41 14.59
C VAL A 122 -18.91 -4.12 16.09
N TYR A 123 -19.18 -5.13 16.91
CA TYR A 123 -19.31 -4.96 18.36
C TYR A 123 -18.02 -4.50 19.02
N ARG A 124 -16.88 -5.00 18.55
CA ARG A 124 -15.58 -4.51 19.02
C ARG A 124 -15.43 -3.03 18.71
N TRP A 125 -15.71 -2.61 17.48
CA TRP A 125 -15.61 -1.20 17.10
C TRP A 125 -16.52 -0.34 18.00
N LEU A 126 -17.76 -0.76 18.25
CA LEU A 126 -18.69 -0.05 19.15
C LEU A 126 -18.10 0.15 20.56
N ARG A 127 -17.40 -0.87 21.08
CA ARG A 127 -16.86 -0.88 22.45
C ARG A 127 -15.54 -0.14 22.61
N THR A 128 -14.75 -0.03 21.55
CA THR A 128 -13.44 0.64 21.59
C THR A 128 -13.48 2.09 21.12
N HIS A 129 -14.62 2.59 20.64
CA HIS A 129 -14.79 3.97 20.16
C HIS A 129 -15.88 4.74 20.92
N VAL A 130 -16.10 4.40 22.20
CA VAL A 130 -17.16 5.00 23.03
C VAL A 130 -17.00 6.52 23.16
N THR A 131 -15.77 7.03 23.15
CA THR A 131 -15.48 8.46 23.30
C THR A 131 -15.62 9.25 22.00
N GLU A 132 -15.21 8.66 20.88
CA GLU A 132 -15.21 9.27 19.55
C GLU A 132 -16.57 9.14 18.86
N HIS A 133 -17.28 8.04 19.14
CA HIS A 133 -18.57 7.67 18.55
C HIS A 133 -19.57 7.21 19.62
N PRO A 134 -19.89 8.07 20.61
CA PRO A 134 -20.82 7.74 21.68
C PRO A 134 -22.23 7.42 21.17
N GLU A 135 -22.64 7.97 20.01
CA GLU A 135 -23.91 7.63 19.35
C GLU A 135 -24.05 6.14 19.07
N ALA A 136 -22.94 5.46 18.74
CA ALA A 136 -22.95 4.09 18.29
C ALA A 136 -23.18 3.13 19.46
N ILE A 137 -22.38 3.24 20.53
CA ILE A 137 -22.62 2.43 21.74
C ILE A 137 -23.95 2.79 22.41
N GLY A 138 -24.44 4.01 22.22
CA GLY A 138 -25.76 4.47 22.63
C GLY A 138 -26.93 3.90 21.81
N GLY A 139 -26.66 3.05 20.80
CA GLY A 139 -27.68 2.37 20.01
C GLY A 139 -28.12 3.10 18.74
N ARG A 140 -27.42 4.14 18.30
CA ARG A 140 -27.73 4.87 17.05
C ARG A 140 -26.79 4.46 15.93
N TRP A 141 -26.92 3.21 15.49
CA TRP A 141 -26.12 2.66 14.40
C TRP A 141 -26.91 1.66 13.56
N LEU A 142 -26.49 1.51 12.31
CA LEU A 142 -27.06 0.57 11.34
C LEU A 142 -25.94 -0.14 10.60
N ALA A 143 -25.99 -1.47 10.53
CA ALA A 143 -25.16 -2.27 9.64
C ALA A 143 -25.94 -2.61 8.37
N ILE A 144 -25.28 -2.47 7.21
CA ILE A 144 -25.82 -2.80 5.90
C ILE A 144 -24.87 -3.81 5.27
N ASP A 145 -25.37 -5.01 5.01
CA ASP A 145 -24.55 -6.16 4.60
C ASP A 145 -25.40 -7.14 3.79
N ASP A 146 -24.76 -7.90 2.89
CA ASP A 146 -25.42 -8.96 2.13
C ASP A 146 -25.35 -10.33 2.85
N MET A 147 -24.57 -10.42 3.93
CA MET A 147 -24.54 -11.56 4.84
C MET A 147 -25.69 -11.51 5.85
N LYS A 148 -26.22 -12.66 6.29
CA LYS A 148 -27.35 -12.73 7.25
C LYS A 148 -26.91 -12.51 8.71
N LEU A 149 -26.51 -11.29 9.03
CA LEU A 149 -25.97 -10.94 10.34
C LEU A 149 -27.01 -10.99 11.48
N ASP A 150 -28.30 -10.90 11.16
CA ASP A 150 -29.41 -11.06 12.11
C ASP A 150 -29.60 -12.47 12.67
N ALA A 151 -28.84 -13.45 12.16
CA ALA A 151 -28.71 -14.75 12.83
C ALA A 151 -28.13 -14.60 14.25
N ASP A 152 -27.36 -13.53 14.50
CA ASP A 152 -26.88 -13.14 15.82
C ASP A 152 -27.85 -12.13 16.46
N GLU A 153 -28.33 -12.43 17.67
CA GLU A 153 -29.32 -11.60 18.37
C GLU A 153 -28.82 -10.18 18.63
N ARG A 154 -27.50 -10.00 18.72
CA ARG A 154 -26.84 -8.70 18.87
C ARG A 154 -27.19 -7.74 17.72
N MET A 155 -27.37 -8.24 16.51
CA MET A 155 -27.64 -7.40 15.33
C MET A 155 -29.10 -6.97 15.20
N ARG A 156 -29.99 -7.51 16.04
CA ARG A 156 -31.43 -7.27 15.97
C ARG A 156 -31.75 -5.78 16.17
N GLY A 157 -32.52 -5.20 15.24
CA GLY A 157 -32.89 -3.78 15.28
C GLY A 157 -31.79 -2.83 14.80
N HIS A 158 -30.65 -3.36 14.35
CA HIS A 158 -29.53 -2.57 13.83
C HIS A 158 -28.99 -3.09 12.50
N PHE A 159 -29.71 -3.98 11.82
CA PHE A 159 -29.21 -4.63 10.63
C PHE A 159 -30.19 -4.58 9.45
N LEU A 160 -29.66 -4.23 8.28
CA LEU A 160 -30.32 -4.28 6.98
C LEU A 160 -29.60 -5.29 6.09
N HIS A 161 -30.30 -6.38 5.77
CA HIS A 161 -29.82 -7.40 4.84
C HIS A 161 -30.15 -7.02 3.38
N THR A 162 -29.13 -6.95 2.52
CA THR A 162 -29.31 -6.78 1.07
C THR A 162 -29.18 -8.12 0.33
N GLN A 163 -29.64 -8.19 -0.92
CA GLN A 163 -29.39 -9.36 -1.76
C GLN A 163 -28.07 -9.17 -2.51
N THR A 164 -27.14 -10.12 -2.36
CA THR A 164 -25.80 -10.06 -2.97
C THR A 164 -25.79 -9.72 -4.46
N ASP A 165 -26.71 -10.27 -5.24
CA ASP A 165 -26.74 -10.09 -6.70
C ASP A 165 -27.46 -8.82 -7.17
N THR A 166 -28.21 -8.16 -6.28
CA THR A 166 -29.04 -6.99 -6.60
C THR A 166 -28.47 -5.70 -5.99
N GLY A 167 -27.81 -5.79 -4.83
CA GLY A 167 -27.39 -4.62 -4.08
C GLY A 167 -28.52 -3.96 -3.30
N LEU A 168 -28.30 -2.71 -2.90
CA LEU A 168 -29.27 -1.89 -2.20
C LEU A 168 -30.43 -1.46 -3.11
N THR A 169 -31.67 -1.73 -2.68
CA THR A 169 -32.92 -1.41 -3.41
C THR A 169 -33.73 -0.31 -2.70
N ASP A 170 -34.79 0.17 -3.35
CA ASP A 170 -35.68 1.18 -2.75
C ASP A 170 -36.44 0.64 -1.53
N ALA A 171 -36.83 -0.64 -1.57
CA ALA A 171 -37.47 -1.31 -0.44
C ALA A 171 -36.52 -1.47 0.76
N ASP A 172 -35.23 -1.66 0.51
CA ASP A 172 -34.21 -1.71 1.56
C ASP A 172 -34.05 -0.35 2.24
N VAL A 173 -34.09 0.75 1.46
CA VAL A 173 -34.07 2.11 2.03
C VAL A 173 -35.28 2.35 2.93
N ASP A 174 -36.48 1.95 2.49
CA ASP A 174 -37.69 2.09 3.30
C ASP A 174 -37.61 1.25 4.60
N THR A 175 -37.09 0.02 4.49
CA THR A 175 -36.85 -0.87 5.63
C THR A 175 -35.83 -0.27 6.61
N ALA A 176 -34.73 0.28 6.09
CA ALA A 176 -33.72 0.96 6.89
C ALA A 176 -34.31 2.16 7.65
N CYS A 177 -35.15 2.96 6.99
CA CYS A 177 -35.83 4.08 7.63
C CYS A 177 -36.74 3.62 8.79
N ALA A 178 -37.43 2.49 8.62
CA ALA A 178 -38.26 1.91 9.68
C ALA A 178 -37.41 1.42 10.87
N ILE A 179 -36.25 0.78 10.59
CA ILE A 179 -35.30 0.37 11.63
C ILE A 179 -34.79 1.60 12.40
N ILE A 180 -34.33 2.63 11.69
CA ILE A 180 -33.82 3.87 12.27
C ILE A 180 -34.87 4.59 13.11
N ALA A 181 -36.14 4.57 12.71
CA ALA A 181 -37.22 5.17 13.48
C ALA A 181 -37.43 4.50 14.85
N SER A 182 -36.94 3.27 15.04
CA SER A 182 -36.96 2.57 16.33
C SER A 182 -35.73 2.82 17.21
N HIS A 183 -34.71 3.51 16.69
CA HIS A 183 -33.48 3.80 17.44
C HIS A 183 -33.73 4.81 18.57
N PRO A 184 -32.95 4.74 19.66
CA PRO A 184 -33.08 5.64 20.80
C PRO A 184 -32.88 7.11 20.41
N SER A 185 -33.54 8.02 21.13
CA SER A 185 -33.33 9.46 20.97
C SER A 185 -31.87 9.85 21.30
N PRO A 186 -31.39 11.02 20.85
CA PRO A 186 -30.04 11.49 21.18
C PRO A 186 -29.74 11.54 22.69
N GLU A 187 -30.73 11.92 23.51
CA GLU A 187 -30.60 12.00 24.97
C GLU A 187 -30.46 10.61 25.59
N ALA A 188 -31.24 9.64 25.11
CA ALA A 188 -31.16 8.25 25.55
C ALA A 188 -29.83 7.62 25.14
N ALA A 189 -29.36 7.88 23.91
CA ALA A 189 -28.07 7.42 23.42
C ALA A 189 -26.91 8.01 24.25
N TYR A 190 -26.96 9.29 24.59
CA TYR A 190 -25.97 9.92 25.47
C TYR A 190 -25.94 9.27 26.86
N ALA A 191 -27.11 9.06 27.48
CA ALA A 191 -27.19 8.39 28.78
C ALA A 191 -26.60 6.96 28.73
N ALA A 192 -26.92 6.21 27.68
CA ALA A 192 -26.38 4.86 27.47
C ALA A 192 -24.85 4.88 27.26
N ALA A 193 -24.32 5.85 26.50
CA ALA A 193 -22.89 5.98 26.28
C ALA A 193 -22.13 6.34 27.57
N VAL A 194 -22.69 7.23 28.40
CA VAL A 194 -22.14 7.56 29.72
C VAL A 194 -22.12 6.34 30.63
N ALA A 195 -23.19 5.53 30.61
CA ALA A 195 -23.26 4.29 31.36
C ALA A 195 -22.21 3.28 30.87
N ALA A 196 -22.05 3.12 29.55
CA ALA A 196 -21.05 2.23 28.95
C ALA A 196 -19.61 2.62 29.33
N LEU A 197 -19.31 3.91 29.43
CA LEU A 197 -17.99 4.38 29.86
C LEU A 197 -17.66 4.00 31.31
N ALA A 198 -18.69 3.85 32.15
CA ALA A 198 -18.58 3.45 33.54
C ALA A 198 -18.70 1.92 33.75
N ASP A 199 -19.00 1.15 32.70
CA ASP A 199 -19.18 -0.30 32.80
C ASP A 199 -17.83 -1.03 32.95
N PRO A 200 -17.56 -1.67 34.10
CA PRO A 200 -16.30 -2.37 34.33
C PRO A 200 -16.11 -3.57 33.39
N ALA A 201 -17.18 -4.22 32.93
CA ALA A 201 -17.08 -5.36 32.02
C ALA A 201 -16.60 -4.92 30.63
N LEU A 202 -17.16 -3.84 30.10
CA LEU A 202 -16.71 -3.25 28.83
C LEU A 202 -15.26 -2.77 28.92
N LYS A 203 -14.87 -2.16 30.05
CA LYS A 203 -13.47 -1.75 30.27
C LYS A 203 -12.50 -2.91 30.36
N GLN A 204 -12.91 -4.01 31.00
CA GLN A 204 -12.09 -5.21 31.04
C GLN A 204 -11.91 -5.82 29.65
N GLU A 205 -12.98 -5.89 28.86
CA GLU A 205 -12.92 -6.38 27.48
C GLU A 205 -12.04 -5.49 26.57
N GLU A 206 -12.17 -4.17 26.69
CA GLU A 206 -11.32 -3.19 26.00
C GLU A 206 -9.82 -3.45 26.32
N ILE A 207 -9.49 -3.68 27.60
CA ILE A 207 -8.13 -4.05 28.03
C ILE A 207 -7.66 -5.37 27.39
N GLU A 208 -8.51 -6.39 27.35
CA GLU A 208 -8.17 -7.68 26.73
C GLU A 208 -7.93 -7.56 25.23
N ILE A 209 -8.76 -6.78 24.53
CA ILE A 209 -8.58 -6.47 23.12
C ILE A 209 -7.23 -5.79 22.91
N HIS A 210 -6.91 -4.76 23.70
CA HIS A 210 -5.65 -4.02 23.57
C HIS A 210 -4.43 -4.90 23.87
N LYS A 211 -4.51 -5.82 24.84
CA LYS A 211 -3.42 -6.76 25.13
C LYS A 211 -3.08 -7.63 23.92
N VAL A 212 -4.08 -8.20 23.27
CA VAL A 212 -3.83 -9.04 22.08
C VAL A 212 -3.34 -8.21 20.90
N LEU A 213 -3.89 -7.00 20.70
CA LEU A 213 -3.39 -6.08 19.66
C LEU A 213 -1.93 -5.71 19.90
N GLN A 214 -1.55 -5.41 21.14
CA GLN A 214 -0.18 -5.16 21.54
C GLN A 214 0.71 -6.37 21.21
N SER A 215 0.33 -7.59 21.60
CA SER A 215 1.11 -8.79 21.28
C SER A 215 1.26 -9.03 19.77
N ARG A 216 0.23 -8.75 18.97
CA ARG A 216 0.31 -8.83 17.49
C ARG A 216 1.28 -7.80 16.92
N LEU A 217 1.23 -6.56 17.41
CA LEU A 217 2.14 -5.49 16.98
C LEU A 217 3.59 -5.80 17.37
N GLU A 218 3.84 -6.33 18.57
CA GLU A 218 5.16 -6.78 19.01
C GLU A 218 5.70 -7.89 18.11
N ALA A 219 4.86 -8.87 17.74
CA ALA A 219 5.24 -9.94 16.80
C ALA A 219 5.54 -9.40 15.38
N GLN A 220 4.72 -8.47 14.87
CA GLN A 220 4.95 -7.83 13.57
C GLN A 220 6.23 -6.98 13.56
N LEU A 221 6.49 -6.24 14.64
CA LEU A 221 7.71 -5.46 14.80
C LEU A 221 8.93 -6.37 14.80
N ALA A 222 8.89 -7.48 15.53
CA ALA A 222 9.95 -8.48 15.55
C ALA A 222 10.21 -9.08 14.15
N ALA A 223 9.15 -9.45 13.42
CA ALA A 223 9.26 -9.97 12.06
C ALA A 223 9.87 -8.94 11.08
N THR A 224 9.34 -7.71 11.07
CA THR A 224 9.83 -6.63 10.20
C THR A 224 11.28 -6.27 10.52
N THR A 225 11.65 -6.30 11.80
CA THR A 225 13.04 -6.05 12.24
C THR A 225 13.99 -7.13 11.72
N ALA A 226 13.56 -8.40 11.75
CA ALA A 226 14.34 -9.51 11.21
C ALA A 226 14.50 -9.40 9.68
N GLU A 227 13.43 -9.08 8.94
CA GLU A 227 13.47 -8.86 7.49
C GLU A 227 14.40 -7.69 7.11
N LEU A 228 14.34 -6.59 7.87
CA LEU A 228 15.22 -5.44 7.65
C LEU A 228 16.69 -5.82 7.86
N ALA A 229 16.99 -6.58 8.91
CA ALA A 229 18.35 -7.05 9.18
C ALA A 229 18.86 -7.97 8.04
N GLU A 230 18.01 -8.86 7.53
CA GLU A 230 18.35 -9.71 6.38
C GLU A 230 18.61 -8.86 5.12
N ALA A 231 17.74 -7.89 4.83
CA ALA A 231 17.89 -6.99 3.68
C ALA A 231 19.18 -6.16 3.78
N GLN A 232 19.50 -5.64 4.97
CA GLN A 232 20.76 -4.93 5.23
C GLN A 232 21.98 -5.83 4.99
N GLY A 233 21.91 -7.10 5.40
CA GLY A 233 22.94 -8.10 5.11
C GLY A 233 23.13 -8.32 3.61
N LYS A 234 22.05 -8.46 2.84
CA LYS A 234 22.10 -8.60 1.37
C LYS A 234 22.70 -7.37 0.69
N VAL A 235 22.32 -6.17 1.12
CA VAL A 235 22.88 -4.91 0.58
C VAL A 235 24.38 -4.81 0.87
N ALA A 236 24.82 -5.18 2.07
CA ALA A 236 26.23 -5.19 2.42
C ALA A 236 27.04 -6.17 1.56
N ALA A 237 26.52 -7.39 1.34
CA ALA A 237 27.15 -8.39 0.46
C ALA A 237 27.27 -7.89 -0.99
N LEU A 238 26.17 -7.39 -1.58
CA LEU A 238 26.18 -6.84 -2.95
C LEU A 238 27.11 -5.63 -3.10
N SER A 239 27.26 -4.83 -2.04
CA SER A 239 28.21 -3.70 -2.03
C SER A 239 29.67 -4.18 -2.05
N ALA A 240 29.98 -5.27 -1.32
CA ALA A 240 31.29 -5.90 -1.37
C ALA A 240 31.57 -6.50 -2.76
N ASP A 241 30.63 -7.26 -3.32
CA ASP A 241 30.75 -7.85 -4.66
C ASP A 241 30.96 -6.77 -5.72
N LYS A 242 30.19 -5.68 -5.65
CA LYS A 242 30.35 -4.52 -6.54
C LYS A 242 31.76 -3.94 -6.45
N LYS A 243 32.32 -3.82 -5.25
CA LYS A 243 33.67 -3.29 -5.05
C LYS A 243 34.72 -4.19 -5.69
N ASP A 244 34.57 -5.51 -5.56
CA ASP A 244 35.48 -6.48 -6.15
C ASP A 244 35.38 -6.49 -7.69
N LEU A 245 34.16 -6.49 -8.24
CA LEU A 245 33.94 -6.36 -9.68
C LEU A 245 34.51 -5.04 -10.24
N MET A 246 34.40 -3.93 -9.51
CA MET A 246 35.02 -2.66 -9.92
C MET A 246 36.55 -2.75 -9.94
N LYS A 247 37.15 -3.49 -8.99
CA LYS A 247 38.60 -3.71 -8.96
C LYS A 247 39.05 -4.59 -10.13
N GLU A 248 38.33 -5.68 -10.41
CA GLU A 248 38.60 -6.56 -11.57
C GLU A 248 38.46 -5.79 -12.88
N LEU A 249 37.42 -4.98 -13.03
CA LEU A 249 37.21 -4.13 -14.21
C LEU A 249 38.39 -3.15 -14.39
N ALA A 250 38.86 -2.53 -13.31
CA ALA A 250 40.01 -1.63 -13.36
C ALA A 250 41.33 -2.36 -13.69
N GLU A 251 41.50 -3.61 -13.25
CA GLU A 251 42.65 -4.46 -13.64
C GLU A 251 42.59 -4.85 -15.12
N MET A 252 41.42 -5.26 -15.60
CA MET A 252 41.21 -5.59 -17.00
C MET A 252 41.43 -4.37 -17.91
N GLN A 253 40.92 -3.20 -17.52
CA GLN A 253 41.17 -1.94 -18.25
C GLN A 253 42.66 -1.61 -18.33
N ARG A 254 43.40 -1.70 -17.22
CA ARG A 254 44.86 -1.50 -17.21
C ARG A 254 45.59 -2.50 -18.12
N SER A 255 45.17 -3.76 -18.13
CA SER A 255 45.74 -4.79 -19.00
C SER A 255 45.50 -4.49 -20.49
N LEU A 256 44.27 -4.09 -20.85
CA LEU A 256 43.92 -3.69 -22.21
C LEU A 256 44.69 -2.46 -22.67
N GLU A 257 44.86 -1.47 -21.80
CA GLU A 257 45.65 -0.27 -22.09
C GLU A 257 47.13 -0.60 -22.33
N ASP A 258 47.72 -1.48 -21.51
CA ASP A 258 49.10 -1.92 -21.70
C ASP A 258 49.28 -2.71 -23.01
N MET A 259 48.35 -3.63 -23.33
CA MET A 259 48.35 -4.36 -24.59
C MET A 259 48.23 -3.40 -25.79
N ARG A 260 47.29 -2.45 -25.71
CA ARG A 260 47.08 -1.41 -26.73
C ARG A 260 48.34 -0.57 -26.92
N TYR A 261 49.01 -0.20 -25.84
CA TYR A 261 50.27 0.54 -25.86
C TYR A 261 51.37 -0.27 -26.57
N ARG A 262 51.59 -1.54 -26.20
CA ARG A 262 52.62 -2.39 -26.84
C ARG A 262 52.39 -2.57 -28.34
N LEU A 263 51.14 -2.79 -28.75
CA LEU A 263 50.77 -2.87 -30.17
C LEU A 263 51.05 -1.54 -30.89
N ALA A 264 50.73 -0.41 -30.26
CA ALA A 264 51.00 0.90 -30.82
C ALA A 264 52.51 1.17 -30.95
N VAL A 265 53.32 0.87 -29.93
CA VAL A 265 54.78 0.97 -30.00
C VAL A 265 55.30 0.19 -31.20
N HIS A 266 54.93 -1.08 -31.34
CA HIS A 266 55.37 -1.92 -32.45
C HIS A 266 54.95 -1.37 -33.82
N ASP A 267 53.69 -0.96 -33.98
CA ASP A 267 53.17 -0.43 -35.24
C ASP A 267 53.81 0.91 -35.63
N PHE A 268 54.03 1.79 -34.66
CA PHE A 268 54.63 3.11 -34.91
C PHE A 268 56.14 3.03 -35.11
N SER A 269 56.86 2.15 -34.42
CA SER A 269 58.30 1.94 -34.65
C SER A 269 58.61 1.55 -36.10
N LYS A 270 57.70 0.85 -36.79
CA LYS A 270 57.83 0.55 -38.23
C LYS A 270 57.79 1.80 -39.13
N ARG A 271 57.17 2.89 -38.66
CA ARG A 271 56.93 4.11 -39.44
C ARG A 271 57.80 5.27 -38.98
N HIS A 272 58.35 5.20 -37.78
CA HIS A 272 59.10 6.26 -37.12
C HIS A 272 60.45 5.72 -36.62
N PRO A 273 61.53 5.81 -37.43
CA PRO A 273 62.84 5.26 -37.07
C PRO A 273 63.41 5.78 -35.74
N SER A 274 63.11 7.04 -35.37
CA SER A 274 63.52 7.63 -34.10
C SER A 274 62.89 6.93 -32.89
N LEU A 275 61.63 6.49 -32.99
CA LEU A 275 60.97 5.71 -31.95
C LEU A 275 61.59 4.31 -31.84
N ALA A 276 61.90 3.67 -32.97
CA ALA A 276 62.56 2.37 -32.98
C ALA A 276 63.94 2.42 -32.28
N ALA A 277 64.77 3.42 -32.61
CA ALA A 277 66.07 3.63 -31.98
C ALA A 277 65.94 3.95 -30.47
N ALA A 278 64.92 4.73 -30.08
CA ALA A 278 64.67 5.03 -28.67
C ALA A 278 64.29 3.77 -27.87
N VAL A 279 63.45 2.89 -28.43
CA VAL A 279 63.05 1.62 -27.80
C VAL A 279 64.26 0.68 -27.64
N GLU A 280 65.11 0.59 -28.66
CA GLU A 280 66.35 -0.20 -28.61
C GLU A 280 67.32 0.33 -27.54
N LEU A 281 67.58 1.65 -27.54
CA LEU A 281 68.45 2.30 -26.56
C LEU A 281 67.91 2.16 -25.13
N ALA A 282 66.60 2.29 -24.94
CA ALA A 282 66.01 2.03 -23.63
C ALA A 282 66.37 0.60 -23.17
N GLY A 283 66.39 -0.38 -24.09
CA GLY A 283 66.77 -1.78 -23.85
C GLY A 283 68.11 -1.97 -23.15
N THR A 284 69.05 -1.04 -23.34
CA THR A 284 70.40 -1.10 -22.77
C THR A 284 70.55 -0.33 -21.45
N LYS A 285 69.50 0.36 -20.98
CA LYS A 285 69.52 1.19 -19.77
C LYS A 285 68.90 0.47 -18.58
N THR A 286 69.31 0.85 -17.37
CA THR A 286 68.78 0.31 -16.10
C THR A 286 68.44 1.44 -15.11
N GLY A 287 67.66 1.13 -14.08
CA GLY A 287 67.41 2.06 -12.97
C GLY A 287 66.59 3.29 -13.36
N ALA A 288 67.01 4.48 -12.90
CA ALA A 288 66.32 5.74 -13.16
C ALA A 288 66.31 6.11 -14.66
N GLU A 289 67.46 5.99 -15.34
CA GLU A 289 67.59 6.33 -16.76
C GLU A 289 66.61 5.54 -17.63
N ARG A 290 66.45 4.23 -17.36
CA ARG A 290 65.47 3.39 -18.07
C ARG A 290 64.05 3.90 -17.88
N ARG A 291 63.68 4.25 -16.65
CA ARG A 291 62.33 4.74 -16.32
C ARG A 291 62.02 6.04 -17.03
N ASP A 292 62.97 6.97 -17.08
CA ASP A 292 62.80 8.25 -17.76
C ASP A 292 62.66 8.07 -19.28
N MET A 293 63.45 7.16 -19.87
CA MET A 293 63.31 6.79 -21.28
C MET A 293 61.97 6.13 -21.59
N ASP A 294 61.53 5.17 -20.77
CA ASP A 294 60.22 4.52 -20.93
C ASP A 294 59.07 5.51 -20.81
N ALA A 295 59.17 6.48 -19.89
CA ALA A 295 58.20 7.56 -19.75
C ALA A 295 58.15 8.44 -21.00
N ALA A 296 59.30 8.82 -21.56
CA ALA A 296 59.38 9.62 -22.79
C ALA A 296 58.84 8.86 -24.01
N ILE A 297 59.18 7.57 -24.16
CA ILE A 297 58.67 6.70 -25.22
C ILE A 297 57.15 6.56 -25.09
N ARG A 298 56.65 6.33 -23.86
CA ARG A 298 55.21 6.23 -23.59
C ARG A 298 54.48 7.50 -23.97
N PHE A 299 54.98 8.66 -23.55
CA PHE A 299 54.41 9.95 -23.91
C PHE A 299 54.36 10.17 -25.43
N PHE A 300 55.46 9.90 -26.14
CA PHE A 300 55.52 10.06 -27.60
C PHE A 300 54.53 9.14 -28.33
N VAL A 301 54.43 7.87 -27.91
CA VAL A 301 53.47 6.92 -28.49
C VAL A 301 52.03 7.34 -28.24
N THR A 302 51.70 7.83 -27.04
CA THR A 302 50.37 8.37 -26.74
C THR A 302 50.02 9.52 -27.70
N LEU A 303 50.93 10.47 -27.92
CA LEU A 303 50.72 11.56 -28.89
C LEU A 303 50.47 11.05 -30.32
N LEU A 304 51.19 10.00 -30.75
CA LEU A 304 50.96 9.38 -32.07
C LEU A 304 49.59 8.68 -32.15
N MET A 305 49.16 8.03 -31.07
CA MET A 305 47.82 7.44 -30.97
C MET A 305 46.73 8.50 -31.06
N ASP A 306 46.85 9.59 -30.30
CA ASP A 306 45.89 10.70 -30.28
C ASP A 306 45.82 11.38 -31.65
N ARG A 307 46.96 11.61 -32.30
CA ARG A 307 47.03 12.13 -33.67
C ARG A 307 46.30 11.22 -34.66
N LYS A 308 46.49 9.89 -34.56
CA LYS A 308 45.82 8.91 -35.42
C LYS A 308 44.30 8.91 -35.19
N GLU A 309 43.85 9.01 -33.94
CA GLU A 309 42.43 9.11 -33.61
C GLU A 309 41.79 10.40 -34.13
N LEU A 310 42.45 11.55 -33.95
CA LEU A 310 41.99 12.83 -34.47
C LEU A 310 41.88 12.79 -36.00
N GLN A 311 42.88 12.23 -36.69
CA GLN A 311 42.82 12.04 -38.15
C GLN A 311 41.64 11.14 -38.57
N LYS A 312 41.35 10.07 -37.82
CA LYS A 312 40.19 9.20 -38.07
C LYS A 312 38.87 9.96 -37.88
N LYS A 313 38.74 10.72 -36.79
CA LYS A 313 37.56 11.56 -36.50
C LYS A 313 37.35 12.59 -37.60
N MET A 314 38.38 13.35 -37.98
CA MET A 314 38.32 14.33 -39.08
C MET A 314 37.85 13.70 -40.40
N ARG A 315 38.41 12.53 -40.78
CA ARG A 315 37.98 11.79 -41.97
C ARG A 315 36.51 11.34 -41.89
N SER A 316 36.05 10.91 -40.71
CA SER A 316 34.65 10.51 -40.51
C SER A 316 33.68 11.67 -40.61
N THR A 317 34.03 12.84 -40.05
CA THR A 317 33.23 14.06 -40.13
C THR A 317 33.15 14.57 -41.56
N ALA A 318 34.28 14.61 -42.28
CA ALA A 318 34.30 14.99 -43.69
C ALA A 318 33.39 14.08 -44.55
N LYS A 319 33.41 12.76 -44.30
CA LYS A 319 32.52 11.80 -44.98
C LYS A 319 31.05 12.02 -44.67
N ARG A 320 30.69 12.38 -43.43
CA ARG A 320 29.31 12.70 -43.04
C ARG A 320 28.83 14.00 -43.68
N ALA A 321 29.65 15.05 -43.66
CA ALA A 321 29.34 16.32 -44.32
C ALA A 321 29.07 16.14 -45.82
N HIS A 322 29.84 15.26 -46.49
CA HIS A 322 29.63 14.97 -47.90
C HIS A 322 28.33 14.19 -48.20
N ARG A 323 27.79 13.43 -47.24
CA ARG A 323 26.55 12.65 -47.39
C ARG A 323 25.27 13.40 -47.00
N GLY A 324 25.38 14.49 -46.24
CA GLY A 324 24.23 15.32 -45.83
C GLY A 324 23.92 16.49 -46.77
N VAL A 325 24.61 16.58 -47.92
CA VAL A 325 24.44 17.63 -48.95
C VAL A 325 23.86 17.01 -50.24
N SER A 326 23.16 15.88 -50.13
CA SER A 326 22.31 15.29 -51.17
C SER A 326 20.91 15.10 -50.61
#